data_AF-A0A3D2MWN0-F1
#
_entry.id   AF-A0A3D2MWN0-F1
#
_cell.length_a   1.000
_cell.length_b   1.000
_cell.length_c   1.000
_cell.angle_alpha   90.00
_cell.angle_beta   90.00
_cell.angle_gamma   90.00
#
_symmetry.space_group_name_H-M   'P 1'
#
loop_
_entity.id
_entity.type
_entity.pdbx_description
1 polymer ?
#
loop_
_entity_poly.entity_id
_entity_poly.type
_entity_poly.pdbx_seq_one_letter_code
_entity_poly.pdbx_strand_id
1 'polypeptide(L)'
;TGESCANTRKLLRSGEAAPPKMDPIPMPELRCAKVEDHYILRDGAAGLFLAASQFPKHRETRAPFVDELLPHQAELDPKYHFILDAPVTDDAANRTQVRFSRKTKEQFVMTEVDGKATSWKAFFQGGRWVADGSGKPTPKKKAKPKAKAKAKAKIKRT
;
A
#
# COMPACT_ATOMS: atom_id res chain seq x y z
N THR A 1 -19.98 5.83 -38.29
CA THR A 1 -19.78 6.70 -37.11
C THR A 1 -19.88 5.85 -35.86
N GLY A 2 -18.76 5.30 -35.41
CA GLY A 2 -18.69 4.40 -34.25
C GLY A 2 -17.29 4.47 -33.63
N GLU A 3 -16.72 5.67 -33.63
CA GLU A 3 -15.35 5.92 -33.23
C GLU A 3 -15.24 6.11 -31.71
N SER A 4 -14.38 5.28 -31.12
CA SER A 4 -13.75 5.43 -29.81
C SER A 4 -14.65 5.69 -28.59
N CYS A 5 -15.31 4.65 -28.07
CA CYS A 5 -15.70 4.63 -26.66
C CYS A 5 -14.71 3.76 -25.86
N ALA A 6 -13.57 4.35 -25.50
CA ALA A 6 -12.45 3.68 -24.84
C ALA A 6 -12.61 3.52 -23.31
N ASN A 7 -13.81 3.74 -22.76
CA ASN A 7 -14.05 3.57 -21.33
C ASN A 7 -15.25 2.63 -21.09
N THR A 8 -15.04 1.33 -21.33
CA THR A 8 -15.94 0.28 -20.88
C THR A 8 -15.91 0.23 -19.35
N ARG A 9 -16.83 0.99 -18.75
CA ARG A 9 -17.01 1.07 -17.31
C ARG A 9 -17.21 -0.35 -16.77
N LYS A 10 -16.24 -0.83 -15.96
CA LYS A 10 -16.24 -2.19 -15.44
C LYS A 10 -17.49 -2.43 -14.62
N LEU A 11 -18.34 -3.36 -15.06
CA LEU A 11 -19.48 -3.83 -14.27
C LEU A 11 -18.96 -4.49 -12.99
N LEU A 12 -19.49 -4.06 -11.85
CA LEU A 12 -19.28 -4.75 -10.59
C LEU A 12 -19.99 -6.11 -10.64
N ARG A 13 -19.60 -7.03 -9.75
CA ARG A 13 -20.26 -8.35 -9.65
C ARG A 13 -21.75 -8.25 -9.27
N SER A 14 -22.19 -7.08 -8.82
CA SER A 14 -23.57 -6.70 -8.54
C SER A 14 -24.36 -6.17 -9.76
N GLY A 15 -23.72 -6.01 -10.93
CA GLY A 15 -24.36 -5.43 -12.12
C GLY A 15 -24.39 -3.90 -12.17
N GLU A 16 -23.91 -3.22 -11.13
CA GLU A 16 -23.81 -1.76 -11.09
C GLU A 16 -22.52 -1.26 -11.74
N ALA A 17 -22.58 -0.10 -12.39
CA ALA A 17 -21.43 0.51 -13.06
C ALA A 17 -20.42 1.03 -12.01
N ALA A 18 -19.16 0.57 -12.06
CA ALA A 18 -18.14 0.97 -11.08
C ALA A 18 -18.05 2.49 -10.94
N PRO A 19 -17.93 3.07 -9.72
CA PRO A 19 -17.77 4.51 -9.53
C PRO A 19 -16.73 5.13 -10.49
N PRO A 20 -16.92 6.39 -10.95
CA PRO A 20 -15.94 7.05 -11.80
C PRO A 20 -14.57 6.95 -11.13
N LYS A 21 -13.61 6.36 -11.83
CA LYS A 21 -12.24 6.25 -11.34
C LYS A 21 -11.59 7.62 -11.47
N MET A 22 -10.79 7.99 -10.49
CA MET A 22 -9.94 9.18 -10.58
C MET A 22 -9.02 9.07 -11.80
N ASP A 23 -8.76 10.21 -12.45
CA ASP A 23 -7.76 10.29 -13.49
C ASP A 23 -6.37 9.93 -12.94
N PRO A 24 -5.55 9.16 -13.66
CA PRO A 24 -4.22 8.81 -13.19
C PRO A 24 -3.33 10.05 -13.06
N ILE A 25 -2.67 10.21 -11.90
CA ILE A 25 -1.77 11.35 -11.63
C ILE A 25 -0.33 10.91 -11.92
N PRO A 26 0.34 11.46 -12.95
CA PRO A 26 1.72 11.12 -13.25
C PRO A 26 2.68 11.76 -12.23
N MET A 27 3.58 10.97 -11.66
CA MET A 27 4.61 11.44 -10.70
C MET A 27 6.01 11.23 -11.29
N PRO A 28 6.42 12.07 -12.26
CA PRO A 28 7.70 11.92 -12.97
C PRO A 28 8.93 12.03 -12.06
N GLU A 29 8.79 12.65 -10.90
CA GLU A 29 9.83 12.75 -9.87
C GLU A 29 10.14 11.41 -9.19
N LEU A 30 9.21 10.46 -9.23
CA LEU A 30 9.36 9.15 -8.59
C LEU A 30 9.75 8.10 -9.63
N ARG A 31 11.03 7.70 -9.63
CA ARG A 31 11.54 6.62 -10.50
C ARG A 31 11.19 5.24 -9.95
N CYS A 32 10.90 4.31 -10.85
CA CYS A 32 10.69 2.91 -10.52
C CYS A 32 11.99 2.28 -9.97
N ALA A 33 11.86 1.29 -9.10
CA ALA A 33 12.98 0.64 -8.45
C ALA A 33 13.70 -0.35 -9.37
N LYS A 34 13.00 -1.00 -10.31
CA LYS A 34 13.58 -2.05 -11.17
C LYS A 34 13.76 -1.64 -12.63
N VAL A 35 13.13 -0.56 -13.06
CA VAL A 35 13.05 -0.16 -14.47
C VAL A 35 13.28 1.35 -14.57
N GLU A 36 13.88 1.79 -15.67
CA GLU A 36 13.99 3.20 -16.05
C GLU A 36 12.62 3.74 -16.51
N ASP A 37 11.69 3.87 -15.57
CA ASP A 37 10.36 4.42 -15.78
C ASP A 37 9.94 5.25 -14.55
N HIS A 38 8.84 5.98 -14.64
CA HIS A 38 8.26 6.76 -13.56
C HIS A 38 6.98 6.12 -13.01
N TYR A 39 6.63 6.48 -11.79
CA TYR A 39 5.38 6.05 -11.18
C TYR A 39 4.20 6.96 -11.58
N ILE A 40 3.02 6.35 -11.64
CA ILE A 40 1.72 6.99 -11.82
C ILE A 40 0.84 6.54 -10.65
N LEU A 41 0.23 7.51 -9.97
CA LEU A 41 -0.76 7.25 -8.93
C LEU A 41 -2.09 6.87 -9.57
N ARG A 42 -2.65 5.74 -9.12
CA ARG A 42 -3.92 5.19 -9.60
C ARG A 42 -4.84 4.84 -8.45
N ASP A 43 -6.13 5.01 -8.68
CA ASP A 43 -7.16 4.54 -7.79
C ASP A 43 -7.56 3.08 -8.10
N GLY A 44 -7.58 2.25 -7.06
CA GLY A 44 -7.92 0.83 -7.14
C GLY A 44 -8.95 0.42 -6.10
N ALA A 45 -9.43 -0.81 -6.21
CA ALA A 45 -10.38 -1.38 -5.24
C ALA A 45 -9.82 -1.47 -3.81
N ALA A 46 -8.50 -1.41 -3.66
CA ALA A 46 -7.79 -1.40 -2.38
C ALA A 46 -7.18 -0.02 -2.07
N GLY A 47 -7.78 1.06 -2.58
CA GLY A 47 -7.30 2.42 -2.40
C GLY A 47 -6.20 2.82 -3.39
N LEU A 48 -5.44 3.85 -3.02
CA LEU A 48 -4.39 4.46 -3.82
C LEU A 48 -3.15 3.57 -3.92
N PHE A 49 -2.59 3.48 -5.11
CA PHE A 49 -1.32 2.80 -5.35
C PHE A 49 -0.54 3.47 -6.48
N LEU A 50 0.78 3.41 -6.41
CA LEU A 50 1.68 3.80 -7.48
C LEU A 50 1.93 2.61 -8.39
N ALA A 51 1.86 2.83 -9.70
CA ALA A 51 2.18 1.83 -10.73
C ALA A 51 3.16 2.41 -11.74
N ALA A 52 4.00 1.59 -12.34
CA ALA A 52 4.85 2.03 -13.44
C ALA A 52 4.01 2.58 -14.61
N SER A 53 4.52 3.61 -15.28
CA SER A 53 3.84 4.26 -16.41
C SER A 53 3.53 3.30 -17.55
N GLN A 54 4.51 2.45 -17.91
CA GLN A 54 4.38 1.45 -18.98
C GLN A 54 3.68 0.15 -18.53
N PHE A 55 2.64 0.25 -17.71
CA PHE A 55 1.76 -0.90 -17.45
C PHE A 55 1.00 -1.28 -18.74
N PRO A 56 0.87 -2.58 -19.12
CA PRO A 56 1.15 -3.82 -18.37
C PRO A 56 2.53 -4.45 -18.63
N LYS A 57 3.42 -3.80 -19.38
CA LYS A 57 4.77 -4.27 -19.69
C LYS A 57 5.64 -4.33 -18.44
N HIS A 58 5.60 -3.27 -17.63
CA HIS A 58 6.27 -3.21 -16.33
C HIS A 58 5.23 -3.35 -15.21
N ARG A 59 5.26 -4.50 -14.52
CA ARG A 59 4.32 -4.85 -13.44
C ARG A 59 4.88 -4.48 -12.07
N GLU A 60 5.36 -3.25 -11.95
CA GLU A 60 5.84 -2.71 -10.69
C GLU A 60 4.76 -1.86 -10.05
N THR A 61 4.40 -2.20 -8.81
CA THR A 61 3.45 -1.43 -8.00
C THR A 61 3.97 -1.25 -6.59
N ARG A 62 3.70 -0.08 -6.01
CA ARG A 62 4.03 0.22 -4.61
C ARG A 62 2.94 1.04 -3.95
N ALA A 63 2.95 1.07 -2.63
CA ALA A 63 2.15 2.00 -1.86
C ALA A 63 2.79 3.40 -1.94
N PRO A 64 2.01 4.48 -2.13
CA PRO A 64 2.54 5.83 -2.01
C PRO A 64 2.92 6.14 -0.56
N PHE A 65 3.92 6.97 -0.38
CA PHE A 65 4.19 7.59 0.91
C PHE A 65 3.36 8.86 1.08
N VAL A 66 3.07 9.26 2.32
CA VAL A 66 2.24 10.45 2.60
C VAL A 66 2.93 11.71 2.10
N ASP A 67 4.25 11.83 2.27
CA ASP A 67 5.04 12.97 1.78
C ASP A 67 5.06 13.10 0.26
N GLU A 68 4.98 11.99 -0.47
CA GLU A 68 4.88 11.98 -1.94
C GLU A 68 3.52 12.50 -2.43
N LEU A 69 2.47 12.40 -1.61
CA LEU A 69 1.12 12.85 -1.97
C LEU A 69 0.91 14.35 -1.72
N LEU A 70 1.62 14.94 -0.75
CA LEU A 70 1.53 16.36 -0.41
C LEU A 70 1.73 17.32 -1.60
N PRO A 71 2.74 17.18 -2.48
CA PRO A 71 2.91 18.07 -3.62
C PRO A 71 1.76 17.95 -4.65
N HIS A 72 1.11 16.78 -4.71
CA HIS A 72 0.04 16.47 -5.66
C HIS A 72 -1.37 16.62 -5.06
N GLN A 73 -1.48 17.30 -3.91
CA GLN A 73 -2.76 17.48 -3.20
C GLN A 73 -3.86 18.15 -4.05
N ALA A 74 -3.47 19.02 -4.98
CA ALA A 74 -4.40 19.76 -5.84
C ALA A 74 -5.01 18.87 -6.94
N GLU A 75 -4.28 17.82 -7.36
CA GLU A 75 -4.74 16.87 -8.37
C GLU A 75 -5.48 15.69 -7.73
N LEU A 76 -5.24 15.45 -6.44
CA LEU A 76 -5.87 14.36 -5.70
C LEU A 76 -7.37 14.62 -5.47
N ASP A 77 -8.19 13.59 -5.71
CA ASP A 77 -9.63 13.65 -5.45
C ASP A 77 -9.93 13.99 -3.98
N PRO A 78 -10.95 14.85 -3.70
CA PRO A 78 -11.33 15.22 -2.34
C PRO A 78 -11.61 14.03 -1.40
N LYS A 79 -12.02 12.89 -1.95
CA LYS A 79 -12.21 11.64 -1.22
C LYS A 79 -10.95 11.20 -0.46
N TYR A 80 -9.76 11.53 -0.93
CA TYR A 80 -8.49 11.09 -0.35
C TYR A 80 -7.74 12.20 0.39
N HIS A 81 -8.29 13.41 0.50
CA HIS A 81 -7.66 14.50 1.25
C HIS A 81 -7.40 14.16 2.71
N PHE A 82 -8.21 13.28 3.33
CA PHE A 82 -7.96 12.81 4.70
C PHE A 82 -6.61 12.10 4.88
N ILE A 83 -6.01 11.58 3.79
CA ILE A 83 -4.68 10.96 3.80
C ILE A 83 -3.57 12.02 3.93
N LEU A 84 -3.79 13.21 3.39
CA LEU A 84 -2.81 14.30 3.45
C LEU A 84 -2.61 14.79 4.88
N ASP A 85 -3.64 14.69 5.71
CA ASP A 85 -3.58 14.98 7.15
C ASP A 85 -2.91 13.86 7.97
N ALA A 86 -2.51 12.76 7.33
CA ALA A 86 -1.88 11.65 8.03
C ALA A 86 -0.49 12.05 8.56
N PRO A 87 -0.06 11.48 9.69
CA PRO A 87 1.32 11.63 10.14
C PRO A 87 2.29 11.20 9.04
N VAL A 88 3.19 12.10 8.63
CA VAL A 88 4.20 11.87 7.58
C VAL A 88 5.35 10.99 8.06
N THR A 89 5.66 11.10 9.35
CA THR A 89 6.70 10.33 10.02
C THR A 89 6.20 9.73 11.33
N ASP A 90 6.79 8.60 11.74
CA ASP A 90 6.57 8.04 13.08
C ASP A 90 7.45 8.68 14.16
N ASP A 91 7.37 8.16 15.39
CA ASP A 91 8.17 8.53 16.56
C ASP A 91 9.69 8.32 16.40
N ALA A 92 10.10 7.62 15.35
CA ALA A 92 11.50 7.35 14.99
C ALA A 92 11.91 8.03 13.67
N ALA A 93 11.12 9.00 13.18
CA ALA A 93 11.34 9.74 11.94
C ALA A 93 11.34 8.86 10.66
N ASN A 94 10.72 7.68 10.71
CA ASN A 94 10.54 6.85 9.51
C ASN A 94 9.36 7.36 8.68
N ARG A 95 9.49 7.33 7.35
CA ARG A 95 8.43 7.75 6.42
C ARG A 95 7.22 6.81 6.49
N THR A 96 6.03 7.39 6.46
CA THR A 96 4.76 6.65 6.51
C THR A 96 4.22 6.36 5.12
N GLN A 97 3.84 5.11 4.90
CA GLN A 97 3.24 4.64 3.65
C GLN A 97 1.74 4.40 3.83
N VAL A 98 0.98 4.73 2.80
CA VAL A 98 -0.48 4.56 2.77
C VAL A 98 -0.81 3.13 2.36
N ARG A 99 -1.55 2.42 3.20
CA ARG A 99 -1.98 1.04 2.95
C ARG A 99 -3.48 0.91 3.14
N PHE A 100 -4.01 -0.22 2.67
CA PHE A 100 -5.42 -0.55 2.82
C PHE A 100 -5.58 -1.88 3.53
N SER A 101 -6.37 -1.86 4.61
CA SER A 101 -6.72 -3.03 5.38
C SER A 101 -7.91 -3.71 4.72
N ARG A 102 -7.72 -4.90 4.15
CA ARG A 102 -8.83 -5.68 3.56
C ARG A 102 -9.84 -6.18 4.59
N LYS A 103 -9.42 -6.30 5.86
CA LYS A 103 -10.26 -6.79 6.96
C LYS A 103 -11.27 -5.73 7.40
N THR A 104 -10.79 -4.50 7.60
CA THR A 104 -11.63 -3.37 8.01
C THR A 104 -12.16 -2.57 6.81
N LYS A 105 -11.61 -2.82 5.61
CA LYS A 105 -11.89 -2.07 4.37
C LYS A 105 -11.59 -0.57 4.49
N GLU A 106 -10.58 -0.23 5.28
CA GLU A 106 -10.17 1.14 5.56
C GLU A 106 -8.72 1.38 5.16
N GLN A 107 -8.38 2.64 4.93
CA GLN A 107 -7.00 3.06 4.73
C GLN A 107 -6.34 3.34 6.07
N PHE A 108 -5.07 2.94 6.16
CA PHE A 108 -4.24 3.15 7.34
C PHE A 108 -2.82 3.47 6.88
N VAL A 109 -2.08 4.20 7.69
CA VAL A 109 -0.66 4.45 7.43
C VAL A 109 0.19 3.54 8.31
N MET A 110 1.35 3.15 7.81
CA MET A 110 2.32 2.36 8.55
C MET A 110 3.73 2.78 8.18
N THR A 111 4.71 2.47 9.03
CA THR A 111 6.13 2.66 8.67
C THR A 111 6.81 1.35 8.35
N GLU A 112 7.84 1.44 7.52
CA GLU A 112 8.65 0.31 7.08
C GLU A 112 10.13 0.72 7.10
N VAL A 113 10.96 -0.14 7.67
CA VAL A 113 12.42 0.04 7.75
C VAL A 113 13.08 -1.17 7.11
N ASP A 114 13.97 -0.97 6.14
CA ASP A 114 14.68 -2.03 5.42
C ASP A 114 13.78 -3.14 4.84
N GLY A 115 12.62 -2.77 4.29
CA GLY A 115 11.69 -3.73 3.70
C GLY A 115 10.81 -4.46 4.73
N LYS A 116 10.82 -4.04 6.00
CA LYS A 116 10.07 -4.66 7.10
C LYS A 116 9.15 -3.68 7.78
N ALA A 117 7.87 -4.06 7.86
CA ALA A 117 6.87 -3.35 8.63
C ALA A 117 7.33 -3.16 10.08
N THR A 118 7.29 -1.91 10.56
CA THR A 118 7.45 -1.64 11.98
C THR A 118 6.17 -2.02 12.73
N SER A 119 6.20 -1.92 14.06
CA SER A 119 4.98 -2.05 14.88
C SER A 119 4.07 -0.83 14.80
N TRP A 120 4.52 0.27 14.20
CA TRP A 120 3.78 1.52 14.16
C TRP A 120 2.76 1.55 13.04
N LYS A 121 1.52 1.94 13.36
CA LYS A 121 0.43 2.12 12.41
C LYS A 121 -0.45 3.26 12.88
N ALA A 122 -1.07 4.00 11.97
CA ALA A 122 -2.13 4.92 12.34
C ALA A 122 -3.39 4.69 11.51
N PHE A 123 -4.54 4.77 12.15
CA PHE A 123 -5.86 4.60 11.55
C PHE A 123 -6.65 5.91 11.63
N PHE A 124 -7.43 6.21 10.59
CA PHE A 124 -8.30 7.37 10.58
C PHE A 124 -9.65 7.02 11.26
N GLN A 125 -9.88 7.53 12.46
CA GLN A 125 -11.07 7.24 13.26
C GLN A 125 -11.68 8.54 13.81
N GLY A 126 -12.97 8.77 13.53
CA GLY A 126 -13.68 9.94 14.04
C GLY A 126 -13.11 11.29 13.58
N GLY A 127 -12.62 11.37 12.34
CA GLY A 127 -12.07 12.59 11.77
C GLY A 127 -10.62 12.90 12.15
N ARG A 128 -9.93 11.98 12.84
CA ARG A 128 -8.54 12.16 13.26
C ARG A 128 -7.71 10.89 13.07
N TRP A 129 -6.41 11.07 12.90
CA TRP A 129 -5.45 9.97 12.87
C TRP A 129 -5.09 9.52 14.29
N VAL A 130 -5.29 8.24 14.58
CA VAL A 130 -4.92 7.59 15.84
C VAL A 130 -3.75 6.66 15.56
N ALA A 131 -2.56 7.04 16.03
CA ALA A 131 -1.36 6.22 15.96
C ALA A 131 -1.35 5.17 17.08
N ASP A 132 -0.91 3.96 16.75
CA ASP A 132 -0.75 2.81 17.63
C ASP A 132 0.62 2.17 17.38
N GLY A 133 1.26 1.70 18.45
CA GLY A 133 2.58 1.07 18.41
C GLY A 133 3.76 2.04 18.46
N SER A 134 4.93 1.54 18.06
CA SER A 134 6.19 2.31 18.04
C SER A 134 6.98 2.05 16.76
N GLY A 135 7.58 3.10 16.22
CA GLY A 135 8.39 3.11 15.00
C GLY A 135 9.80 2.58 15.21
N LYS A 136 10.22 2.48 16.48
CA LYS A 136 11.55 1.99 16.84
C LYS A 136 11.73 0.54 16.36
N PRO A 137 12.84 0.23 15.67
CA PRO A 137 13.12 -1.14 15.27
C PRO A 137 13.25 -1.99 16.52
N THR A 138 12.31 -2.93 16.71
CA THR A 138 12.42 -3.89 17.80
C THR A 138 13.68 -4.74 17.56
N PRO A 139 14.59 -4.83 18.54
CA PRO A 139 15.80 -5.62 18.36
C PRO A 139 15.41 -7.05 18.03
N LYS A 140 15.94 -7.59 16.92
CA LYS A 140 15.72 -8.98 16.49
C LYS A 140 15.97 -9.89 17.68
N LYS A 141 14.91 -10.45 18.28
CA LYS A 141 15.05 -11.54 19.24
C LYS A 141 15.70 -12.69 18.46
N LYS A 142 16.98 -12.97 18.72
CA LYS A 142 17.71 -14.09 18.11
C LYS A 142 16.84 -15.34 18.25
N ALA A 143 16.47 -15.95 17.13
CA ALA A 143 15.68 -17.16 17.13
C ALA A 143 16.41 -18.23 17.95
N LYS A 144 15.80 -18.69 19.04
CA LYS A 144 16.33 -19.80 19.84
C LYS A 144 16.35 -21.04 18.92
N PRO A 145 17.48 -21.75 18.76
CA PRO A 145 17.57 -22.86 17.84
C PRO A 145 16.50 -23.92 18.19
N LYS A 146 15.68 -24.28 17.20
CA LYS A 146 14.70 -25.37 17.34
C LYS A 146 15.46 -26.66 17.62
N ALA A 147 15.21 -27.28 18.78
CA ALA A 147 15.74 -28.60 19.10
C ALA A 147 15.26 -29.61 18.05
N LYS A 148 16.20 -30.36 17.44
CA LYS A 148 15.93 -31.41 16.46
C LYS A 148 15.02 -32.46 17.08
N ALA A 149 13.87 -32.73 16.45
CA ALA A 149 12.98 -33.82 16.82
C ALA A 149 13.69 -35.17 16.59
N LYS A 150 13.79 -35.99 17.64
CA LYS A 150 14.32 -37.36 17.57
C LYS A 150 13.40 -38.21 16.69
N ALA A 151 13.97 -38.87 15.67
CA ALA A 151 13.27 -39.78 14.79
C ALA A 151 12.68 -40.97 15.57
N LYS A 152 11.38 -41.24 15.39
CA LYS A 152 10.74 -42.44 15.93
C LYS A 152 11.12 -43.65 15.06
N ALA A 153 11.66 -44.68 15.70
CA ALA A 153 12.02 -45.95 15.09
C ALA A 153 10.77 -46.67 14.52
N LYS A 154 10.89 -47.21 13.30
CA LYS A 154 9.89 -48.06 12.67
C LYS A 154 9.84 -49.42 13.37
N ILE A 155 8.71 -49.77 13.95
CA ILE A 155 8.41 -51.13 14.44
C ILE A 155 7.98 -51.96 13.23
N LYS A 156 8.74 -53.01 12.90
CA LYS A 156 8.36 -54.05 11.93
C LYS A 156 7.24 -54.91 12.54
N ARG A 157 6.14 -55.09 11.81
CA ARG A 157 5.12 -56.11 12.11
C ARG A 157 5.58 -57.43 11.48
N THR A 158 5.67 -58.47 12.31
CA THR A 158 5.52 -59.88 11.93
C THR A 158 4.05 -60.25 12.00
#